data_AF-A0A530CDY9-F1
#
_entry.id   AF-A0A530CDY9-F1
#
_cell.length_a   1.000
_cell.length_b   1.000
_cell.length_c   1.000
_cell.angle_alpha   90.00
_cell.angle_beta   90.00
_cell.angle_gamma   90.00
#
_symmetry.space_group_name_H-M   'P 1'
#
loop_
_entity.id
_entity.type
_entity.pdbx_description
1 polymer ?
#
loop_
_entity_poly.entity_id
_entity_poly.type
_entity_poly.pdbx_seq_one_letter_code
_entity_poly.pdbx_strand_id
1 'polypeptide(L)' 'RQSERAMLVRRGVQRLLREMGAHVLPELSLATGRRADLVALTRQGDIWIIEIKSSIEDFRVDRKWPDYRLHSDRFF' A
#
# COMPACT_ATOMS: atom_id res chain seq x y z
N ARG A 1 11.42 -5.62 -9.51
CA ARG A 1 12.25 -4.77 -8.62
C ARG A 1 11.58 -3.41 -8.55
N GLN A 2 11.24 -2.89 -7.36
CA GLN A 2 10.61 -1.55 -7.25
C GLN A 2 11.57 -0.46 -7.75
N SER A 3 11.02 0.60 -8.38
CA SER A 3 11.80 1.73 -8.87
C SER A 3 12.33 2.60 -7.72
N GLU A 4 13.39 3.37 -7.95
CA GLU A 4 13.90 4.33 -6.95
C GLU A 4 12.82 5.35 -6.54
N ARG A 5 12.03 5.82 -7.52
CA ARG A 5 10.88 6.70 -7.29
C ARG A 5 9.85 6.06 -6.37
N ALA A 6 9.52 4.78 -6.59
CA ALA A 6 8.59 4.05 -5.71
C ALA A 6 9.13 3.93 -4.28
N MET A 7 10.45 3.72 -4.11
CA MET A 7 11.09 3.67 -2.79
C MET A 7 11.03 5.01 -2.05
N LEU A 8 11.19 6.14 -2.77
CA LEU A 8 11.05 7.48 -2.18
C LEU A 8 9.61 7.75 -1.73
N VAL A 9 8.62 7.43 -2.57
CA VAL A 9 7.20 7.55 -2.23
C VAL A 9 6.87 6.68 -1.01
N ARG A 10 7.32 5.42 -1.02
CA ARG A 10 7.14 4.48 0.09
C ARG A 10 7.66 5.05 1.40
N ARG A 11 8.89 5.58 1.41
CA ARG A 11 9.48 6.19 2.60
C ARG A 11 8.65 7.37 3.11
N GLY A 12 8.14 8.21 2.21
CA GLY A 12 7.27 9.33 2.55
C GLY A 12 5.96 8.87 3.19
N VAL A 13 5.27 7.93 2.56
CA VAL A 13 4.01 7.35 3.06
C VAL A 13 4.21 6.67 4.42
N GLN A 14 5.29 5.90 4.60
CA GLN A 14 5.59 5.25 5.88
C GLN A 14 5.84 6.26 7.01
N ARG A 15 6.48 7.39 6.72
CA ARG A 15 6.67 8.47 7.71
C ARG A 15 5.34 9.10 8.11
N LEU A 16 4.52 9.48 7.12
CA LEU A 16 3.20 10.05 7.34
C LEU A 16 2.32 9.13 8.19
N LEU A 17 2.23 7.84 7.82
CA LEU A 17 1.40 6.88 8.56
C LEU A 17 1.89 6.67 10.00
N ARG A 18 3.21 6.67 10.22
CA ARG A 18 3.78 6.62 11.58
C ARG A 18 3.46 7.86 12.40
N GLU A 19 3.51 9.05 11.80
CA GLU A 19 3.10 10.30 12.45
C GLU A 19 1.61 10.29 12.81
N MET A 20 0.77 9.65 11.99
CA MET A 20 -0.64 9.39 12.29
C MET A 20 -0.87 8.29 13.35
N GLY A 21 0.21 7.68 13.86
CA GLY A 21 0.16 6.63 14.88
C GLY A 21 -0.16 5.24 14.34
N ALA A 22 -0.11 5.02 13.03
CA ALA A 22 -0.33 3.70 12.43
C ALA A 22 0.95 2.86 12.41
N HIS A 23 0.79 1.54 12.54
CA HIS A 23 1.85 0.57 12.30
C HIS A 23 1.82 0.13 10.84
N VAL A 24 2.97 0.08 10.17
CA VAL A 24 3.05 -0.16 8.73
C VAL A 24 3.91 -1.38 8.41
N LEU A 25 3.35 -2.32 7.66
CA LEU A 25 4.01 -3.49 7.12
C LEU A 25 4.16 -3.35 5.61
N PRO A 26 5.39 -3.36 5.08
CA PRO A 26 5.59 -3.35 3.64
C PRO A 26 5.52 -4.74 3.01
N GLU A 27 5.20 -4.79 1.72
CA GLU A 27 5.33 -5.98 0.88
C GLU A 27 4.57 -7.20 1.41
N LEU A 28 3.37 -6.99 1.94
CA LEU A 28 2.56 -8.05 2.54
C LEU A 28 1.88 -8.89 1.45
N SER A 29 2.10 -10.21 1.49
CA SER A 29 1.35 -11.16 0.67
C SER A 29 -0.09 -11.30 1.18
N LEU A 30 -1.05 -11.21 0.27
CA LEU A 30 -2.47 -11.42 0.52
C LEU A 30 -2.86 -12.86 0.21
N ALA A 31 -3.98 -13.33 0.77
CA ALA A 31 -4.48 -14.68 0.55
C ALA A 31 -4.74 -15.02 -0.94
N THR A 32 -4.96 -13.99 -1.77
CA THR A 32 -5.12 -14.11 -3.23
C THR A 32 -3.81 -14.38 -3.98
N GLY A 33 -2.67 -14.51 -3.28
CA GLY A 33 -1.34 -14.65 -3.86
C GLY A 33 -0.75 -13.34 -4.40
N ARG A 34 -1.44 -12.22 -4.21
CA ARG A 34 -0.97 -10.87 -4.56
C ARG A 34 -0.15 -10.28 -3.43
N ARG A 35 0.51 -9.15 -3.70
CA ARG A 35 1.32 -8.43 -2.73
C ARG A 35 0.87 -6.98 -2.68
N ALA A 36 0.49 -6.52 -1.48
CA ALA A 36 0.26 -5.12 -1.20
C ALA A 36 1.59 -4.39 -0.97
N ASP A 37 1.75 -3.20 -1.54
CA ASP A 37 2.99 -2.43 -1.34
C ASP A 37 3.17 -2.01 0.13
N LEU A 38 2.12 -1.45 0.74
CA LEU A 38 2.07 -1.15 2.18
C LEU A 38 0.70 -1.54 2.75
N VAL A 39 0.73 -2.10 3.96
CA VAL A 39 -0.45 -2.34 4.79
C VAL A 39 -0.27 -1.59 6.10
N ALA A 40 -1.26 -0.82 6.49
CA ALA A 40 -1.24 -0.06 7.73
C ALA A 40 -2.35 -0.50 8.67
N LEU A 41 -1.99 -0.74 9.93
CA LEU A 41 -2.93 -0.90 11.04
C LEU A 41 -3.04 0.45 11.77
N THR A 42 -4.20 1.09 11.69
CA THR A 42 -4.44 2.38 12.35
C THR A 42 -4.61 2.20 13.86
N ARG A 43 -4.57 3.31 14.62
CA ARG A 43 -4.89 3.28 16.06
C ARG A 43 -6.31 2.83 16.35
N GLN A 44 -7.22 3.01 15.39
CA GLN A 44 -8.63 2.64 15.49
C GLN A 44 -8.85 1.15 15.20
N GLY A 45 -7.83 0.44 14.70
CA GLY A 45 -7.91 -0.96 14.31
C GLY A 45 -8.25 -1.18 12.84
N ASP A 46 -8.38 -0.13 12.03
CA ASP A 46 -8.63 -0.25 10.59
C ASP A 46 -7.38 -0.77 9.88
N ILE A 47 -7.61 -1.61 8.86
CA ILE A 47 -6.60 -2.07 7.91
C ILE A 47 -6.69 -1.21 6.65
N TRP A 48 -5.63 -0.48 6.35
CA TRP A 48 -5.50 0.27 5.10
C TRP A 48 -4.50 -0.42 4.19
N ILE A 49 -4.83 -0.53 2.91
CA ILE A 49 -3.88 -0.93 1.86
C ILE A 49 -3.52 0.31 1.04
N ILE A 50 -2.22 0.51 0.82
CA ILE A 50 -1.69 1.59 -0.01
C ILE A 50 -0.85 0.98 -1.13
N GLU A 51 -1.21 1.28 -2.38
CA GLU A 51 -0.51 0.84 -3.59
C GLU A 51 0.28 1.98 -4.22
N ILE A 52 1.56 1.77 -4.47
CA ILE A 52 2.46 2.83 -4.95
C ILE A 52 2.63 2.69 -6.46
N LYS A 53 2.06 3.65 -7.21
CA LYS A 53 2.27 3.77 -8.66
C LYS A 53 3.24 4.90 -8.94
N SER A 54 4.43 4.55 -9.45
CA SER A 54 5.52 5.52 -9.65
C SER A 54 5.56 6.14 -11.04
N SER A 55 4.70 5.64 -11.94
CA SER A 55 4.52 6.09 -13.31
C SER A 55 3.05 5.95 -13.76
N ILE A 56 2.69 6.63 -14.86
CA ILE A 56 1.36 6.47 -15.49
C ILE A 56 1.18 5.03 -16.02
N GLU A 57 2.26 4.42 -16.51
CA GLU A 57 2.24 3.05 -16.99
C GLU A 57 1.94 2.07 -15.84
N ASP A 58 2.64 2.19 -14.70
CA ASP A 58 2.41 1.39 -13.48
C ASP A 58 0.92 1.40 -13.09
N PHE A 59 0.31 2.59 -13.14
CA PHE A 59 -1.10 2.76 -12.82
C PHE A 59 -2.02 2.11 -13.86
N ARG A 60 -1.75 2.26 -15.16
CA ARG A 60 -2.61 1.72 -16.24
C ARG A 60 -2.56 0.20 -16.35
N VAL A 61 -1.41 -0.42 -16.05
CA VAL A 61 -1.25 -1.88 -16.14
C VAL A 61 -1.80 -2.58 -14.91
N ASP A 62 -1.84 -1.93 -13.75
CA ASP A 62 -2.51 -2.48 -12.59
C ASP A 62 -4.02 -2.33 -12.71
N ARG A 63 -4.68 -3.36 -13.25
CA ARG A 63 -6.15 -3.42 -13.36
C ARG A 63 -6.80 -4.24 -12.25
N LYS A 64 -5.98 -4.81 -11.38
CA LYS A 64 -6.41 -5.80 -10.39
C LYS A 64 -6.54 -5.20 -8.98
N TRP A 65 -6.16 -3.92 -8.81
CA TRP A 65 -6.30 -3.18 -7.57
C TRP A 65 -7.71 -3.18 -6.94
N PRO A 66 -8.85 -3.29 -7.67
CA PRO A 66 -10.16 -3.33 -7.01
C PRO A 66 -10.30 -4.47 -6.01
N ASP A 67 -9.64 -5.61 -6.24
CA ASP A 67 -9.73 -6.77 -5.35
C ASP A 67 -9.03 -6.54 -4.01
N TYR A 68 -8.13 -5.56 -3.92
CA TYR A 68 -7.48 -5.20 -2.65
C TYR A 68 -8.48 -4.63 -1.64
N ARG A 69 -9.60 -4.06 -2.11
CA ARG A 69 -10.68 -3.58 -1.24
C ARG A 69 -11.36 -4.70 -0.44
N LEU A 70 -11.23 -5.95 -0.86
CA LEU A 70 -11.74 -7.10 -0.10
C LEU A 70 -10.88 -7.41 1.14
N HIS A 71 -9.71 -6.78 1.25
CA HIS A 71 -8.73 -7.02 2.30
C HIS A 71 -8.45 -5.76 3.12
N SER A 72 -9.21 -4.67 2.93
CA SER A 72 -8.97 -3.41 3.63
C SER A 72 -10.25 -2.62 3.88
N ASP A 73 -10.27 -1.90 5.00
CA ASP A 73 -11.31 -0.92 5.31
C ASP A 73 -11.18 0.33 4.43
N ARG A 74 -9.94 0.65 4.02
CA ARG A 74 -9.64 1.72 3.05
C ARG A 74 -8.55 1.31 2.08
N PHE A 75 -8.63 1.83 0.85
CA PHE A 75 -7.66 1.61 -0.21
C PHE A 75 -7.20 2.95 -0.79
N PHE A 76 -5.89 3.11 -0.95
CA PHE A 76 -5.23 4.32 -1.47
C PHE A 76 -4.27 3.98 -2.61
#